data_AF-A0AAV5QWV9-F1
#
_entry.id   AF-A0AAV5QWV9-F1
#
_cell.length_a   1.000
_cell.length_b   1.000
_cell.length_c   1.000
_cell.angle_alpha   90.00
_cell.angle_beta   90.00
_cell.angle_gamma   90.00
#
_symmetry.space_group_name_H-M   'P 1'
#
loop_
_entity.id
_entity.type
_entity.pdbx_description
1 polymer ?
#
loop_
_entity_poly.entity_id
_entity_poly.type
_entity_poly.pdbx_seq_one_letter_code
_entity_poly.pdbx_strand_id
1 'polypeptide(L)'
;MVLNSSILRVFGKRGFHRVSYCLKDGGRPNDWKLPDLDELPGGFRGKVYNKKDWNEYLLKNTKILEKEQMEKEKKLMEKRKPPTGWRKKEGLPIWMKNKYALMEKASKIDLSKVKKLSPSTASAIRKLHDEFPNELSTDKLAEFFKVSPVAISKILKSRWNPTDKELEKLQQRWEKNVNRQMSERLIENKFEEFIEATEKRLKMEIPPFFKQELYQYYLNNSIEKVREDFDELNEARINKEKIKDEKVSKYFNDIIESQK
;
A
#
# COMPACT_ATOMS: atom_id res chain seq x y z
N MET A 1 -53.54 -7.17 3.72
CA MET A 1 -53.02 -7.84 2.51
C MET A 1 -51.53 -7.54 2.42
N VAL A 2 -50.73 -8.59 2.45
CA VAL A 2 -49.27 -8.59 2.45
C VAL A 2 -48.81 -8.73 1.01
N LEU A 3 -48.04 -7.77 0.48
CA LEU A 3 -47.23 -7.92 -0.73
C LEU A 3 -46.01 -7.00 -0.56
N ASN A 4 -44.87 -7.54 -0.13
CA ASN A 4 -43.81 -8.15 -0.94
C ASN A 4 -42.71 -7.14 -1.32
N SER A 5 -41.74 -7.01 -0.42
CA SER A 5 -40.40 -6.55 -0.72
C SER A 5 -39.67 -7.65 -1.49
N SER A 6 -39.44 -7.41 -2.77
CA SER A 6 -38.64 -8.30 -3.62
C SER A 6 -37.44 -7.54 -4.16
N ILE A 7 -36.32 -8.26 -4.19
CA ILE A 7 -35.07 -7.97 -4.92
C ILE A 7 -34.02 -7.24 -4.09
N LEU A 8 -33.34 -8.00 -3.25
CA LEU A 8 -31.88 -7.93 -3.12
C LEU A 8 -31.35 -9.35 -2.86
N ARG A 9 -31.05 -10.05 -3.95
CA ARG A 9 -30.20 -11.24 -3.96
C ARG A 9 -29.35 -11.13 -5.21
N VAL A 10 -28.06 -10.80 -5.07
CA VAL A 10 -26.91 -11.32 -5.83
C VAL A 10 -25.64 -10.80 -5.14
N PHE A 11 -24.61 -11.64 -5.10
CA PHE A 11 -23.28 -11.53 -4.45
C PHE A 11 -23.29 -11.91 -2.97
N GLY A 12 -22.80 -13.09 -2.56
CA GLY A 12 -21.73 -13.89 -3.15
C GLY A 12 -20.71 -14.13 -2.06
N LYS A 13 -20.74 -15.33 -1.48
CA LYS A 13 -19.93 -15.80 -0.35
C LYS A 13 -18.45 -15.39 -0.51
N ARG A 14 -17.99 -14.41 0.27
CA ARG A 14 -16.58 -14.36 0.70
C ARG A 14 -16.54 -14.88 2.13
N GLY A 15 -16.02 -16.10 2.27
CA GLY A 15 -15.82 -16.73 3.56
C GLY A 15 -14.83 -15.93 4.40
N PHE A 16 -15.36 -15.13 5.32
CA PHE A 16 -14.62 -14.80 6.52
C PHE A 16 -14.33 -16.12 7.23
N HIS A 17 -13.06 -16.54 7.18
CA HIS A 17 -12.57 -17.53 8.12
C HIS A 17 -12.67 -16.88 9.50
N ARG A 18 -13.79 -17.10 10.19
CA ARG A 18 -13.80 -16.94 11.64
C ARG A 18 -12.77 -17.93 12.16
N VAL A 19 -11.68 -17.41 12.70
CA VAL A 19 -10.82 -18.19 13.59
C VAL A 19 -11.67 -18.46 14.83
N SER A 20 -12.50 -19.50 14.75
CA SER A 20 -13.18 -20.05 15.91
C SER A 20 -12.10 -20.73 16.73
N TYR A 21 -11.66 -20.10 17.81
CA TYR A 21 -10.93 -20.79 18.86
C TYR A 21 -11.91 -21.77 19.51
N CYS A 22 -12.05 -22.96 18.93
CA CYS A 22 -12.72 -24.08 19.57
C CYS A 22 -11.76 -24.60 20.64
N LEU A 23 -12.03 -24.26 21.91
CA LEU A 23 -11.50 -25.02 23.03
C LEU A 23 -12.11 -26.43 22.98
N LYS A 24 -11.35 -27.42 23.46
CA LYS A 24 -11.60 -28.86 23.25
C LYS A 24 -12.96 -29.37 23.74
N ASP A 25 -13.69 -28.59 24.55
CA ASP A 25 -14.88 -29.05 25.28
C ASP A 25 -16.19 -28.35 24.89
N GLY A 26 -16.31 -27.87 23.64
CA GLY A 26 -17.60 -27.64 22.95
C GLY A 26 -18.60 -26.60 23.52
N GLY A 27 -18.39 -26.06 24.72
CA GLY A 27 -19.23 -25.03 25.33
C GLY A 27 -18.74 -23.61 25.05
N ARG A 28 -19.68 -22.63 25.08
CA ARG A 28 -19.28 -21.22 25.21
C ARG A 28 -18.65 -21.02 26.60
N PRO A 29 -17.53 -20.29 26.73
CA PRO A 29 -16.96 -19.99 28.04
C PRO A 29 -17.98 -19.24 28.89
N ASN A 30 -18.37 -19.80 30.03
CA ASN A 30 -19.26 -19.13 30.99
C ASN A 30 -18.50 -18.11 31.87
N ASP A 31 -17.17 -18.24 31.94
CA ASP A 31 -16.29 -17.29 32.60
C ASP A 31 -15.35 -16.66 31.58
N TRP A 32 -15.50 -15.35 31.39
CA TRP A 32 -14.56 -14.56 30.61
C TRP A 32 -13.39 -14.20 31.52
N LYS A 33 -12.30 -14.97 31.49
CA LYS A 33 -11.04 -14.52 32.11
C LYS A 33 -10.47 -13.42 31.23
N LEU A 34 -10.54 -12.16 31.70
CA LEU A 34 -9.89 -11.05 31.02
C LEU A 34 -8.39 -11.37 30.90
N PRO A 35 -7.77 -11.20 29.72
CA PRO A 35 -6.31 -11.22 29.59
C PRO A 35 -5.70 -10.21 30.54
N ASP A 36 -4.54 -10.54 31.11
CA ASP A 36 -3.85 -9.64 32.03
C ASP A 36 -3.53 -8.33 31.29
N LEU A 37 -4.15 -7.23 31.72
CA LEU A 37 -4.12 -5.98 30.96
C LEU A 37 -2.70 -5.39 30.89
N ASP A 38 -1.84 -5.77 31.84
CA ASP A 38 -0.44 -5.39 31.90
C ASP A 38 0.44 -6.08 30.86
N GLU A 39 0.00 -7.23 30.31
CA GLU A 39 0.75 -8.02 29.33
C GLU A 39 0.30 -7.81 27.87
N LEU A 40 -0.72 -6.96 27.64
CA LEU A 40 -1.20 -6.69 26.28
C LEU A 40 -0.17 -5.86 25.48
N PRO A 41 0.12 -6.23 24.21
CA PRO A 41 0.94 -5.41 23.34
C PRO A 41 0.26 -4.07 23.10
N GLY A 42 0.90 -2.98 23.54
CA GLY A 42 0.35 -1.62 23.55
C GLY A 42 -0.20 -1.16 24.89
N GLY A 43 -0.14 -1.98 25.95
CA GLY A 43 -0.37 -1.63 27.36
C GLY A 43 -1.58 -0.72 27.63
N PHE A 44 -2.71 -1.29 28.04
CA PHE A 44 -3.87 -0.48 28.41
C PHE A 44 -3.62 0.24 29.75
N ARG A 45 -2.94 1.39 29.70
CA ARG A 45 -2.58 2.18 30.89
C ARG A 45 -3.42 3.45 30.99
N GLY A 46 -4.49 3.34 31.78
CA GLY A 46 -5.05 4.45 32.57
C GLY A 46 -5.69 5.61 31.80
N LYS A 47 -6.75 6.17 32.38
CA LYS A 47 -7.34 7.42 31.89
C LYS A 47 -6.28 8.54 31.95
N VAL A 48 -5.92 9.10 30.81
CA VAL A 48 -4.95 10.20 30.68
C VAL A 48 -5.65 11.51 31.03
N TYR A 49 -5.33 12.11 32.18
CA TYR A 49 -6.00 13.32 32.68
C TYR A 49 -5.27 14.64 32.39
N ASN A 50 -4.14 14.69 31.65
CA ASN A 50 -3.43 15.95 31.41
C ASN A 50 -2.74 16.08 30.03
N LYS A 51 -2.78 17.27 29.41
CA LYS A 51 -2.33 17.57 28.03
C LYS A 51 -0.80 17.49 27.82
N LYS A 52 0.01 17.66 28.87
CA LYS A 52 1.47 17.46 28.82
C LYS A 52 1.85 15.98 28.66
N ASP A 53 1.05 15.08 29.24
CA ASP A 53 1.29 13.64 29.18
C ASP A 53 1.02 13.07 27.78
N TRP A 54 0.17 13.72 26.98
CA TRP A 54 -0.09 13.34 25.59
C TRP A 54 1.14 13.46 24.70
N ASN A 55 1.95 14.52 24.86
CA ASN A 55 3.15 14.70 24.04
C ASN A 55 4.24 13.69 24.40
N GLU A 56 4.50 13.45 25.70
CA GLU A 56 5.44 12.41 26.12
C GLU A 56 4.96 10.99 25.77
N TYR A 57 3.65 10.73 25.87
CA TYR A 57 3.04 9.45 25.48
C TYR A 57 3.09 9.23 23.96
N LEU A 58 2.81 10.26 23.15
CA LEU A 58 3.00 10.22 21.69
C LEU A 58 4.47 10.02 21.33
N LEU A 59 5.40 10.75 21.94
CA LEU A 59 6.86 10.60 21.72
C LEU A 59 7.40 9.23 22.16
N LYS A 60 6.88 8.65 23.25
CA LYS A 60 7.24 7.29 23.68
C LYS A 60 6.63 6.24 22.76
N ASN A 61 5.36 6.39 22.38
CA ASN A 61 4.71 5.45 21.48
C ASN A 61 5.26 5.51 20.05
N THR A 62 5.64 6.68 19.53
CA THR A 62 6.33 6.77 18.23
C THR A 62 7.67 6.06 18.28
N LYS A 63 8.49 6.29 19.32
CA LYS A 63 9.77 5.58 19.48
C LYS A 63 9.60 4.07 19.67
N ILE A 64 8.56 3.62 20.37
CA ILE A 64 8.23 2.20 20.55
C ILE A 64 7.81 1.61 19.20
N LEU A 65 6.89 2.26 18.48
CA LEU A 65 6.43 1.83 17.15
C LEU A 65 7.59 1.80 16.15
N GLU A 66 8.46 2.81 16.14
CA GLU A 66 9.68 2.85 15.33
C GLU A 66 10.61 1.69 15.70
N LYS A 67 10.82 1.41 16.99
CA LYS A 67 11.66 0.30 17.44
C LYS A 67 11.06 -1.05 17.07
N GLU A 68 9.74 -1.23 17.19
CA GLU A 68 9.02 -2.42 16.75
C GLU A 68 9.06 -2.59 15.23
N GLN A 69 8.92 -1.49 14.48
CA GLN A 69 9.08 -1.46 13.02
C GLN A 69 10.51 -1.86 12.64
N MET A 70 11.52 -1.26 13.25
CA MET A 70 12.94 -1.58 13.04
C MET A 70 13.25 -3.04 13.41
N GLU A 71 12.69 -3.55 14.51
CA GLU A 71 12.88 -4.95 14.93
C GLU A 71 12.16 -5.92 13.99
N LYS A 72 10.96 -5.55 13.52
CA LYS A 72 10.18 -6.31 12.52
C LYS A 72 10.90 -6.32 11.18
N GLU A 73 11.46 -5.20 10.74
CA GLU A 73 12.29 -5.09 9.55
C GLU A 73 13.58 -5.89 9.68
N LYS A 74 14.26 -5.83 10.83
CA LYS A 74 15.44 -6.63 11.14
C LYS A 74 15.13 -8.13 11.10
N LYS A 75 14.04 -8.56 11.74
CA LYS A 75 13.54 -9.95 11.69
C LYS A 75 13.15 -10.37 10.27
N LEU A 76 12.57 -9.46 9.48
CA LEU A 76 12.22 -9.72 8.08
C LEU A 76 13.49 -9.86 7.21
N MET A 77 14.49 -9.01 7.42
CA MET A 77 15.80 -9.05 6.77
C MET A 77 16.57 -10.33 7.12
N GLU A 78 16.47 -10.79 8.37
CA GLU A 78 17.06 -12.05 8.84
C GLU A 78 16.35 -13.26 8.23
N LYS A 79 15.01 -13.26 8.19
CA LYS A 79 14.21 -14.28 7.48
C LYS A 79 14.50 -14.36 5.98
N ARG A 80 14.97 -13.27 5.36
CA ARG A 80 15.33 -13.22 3.93
C ARG A 80 16.68 -13.87 3.62
N LYS A 81 17.54 -14.11 4.61
CA LYS A 81 18.82 -14.80 4.41
C LYS A 81 18.62 -16.32 4.49
N PRO A 82 19.25 -17.11 3.61
CA PRO A 82 19.19 -18.56 3.73
C PRO A 82 20.00 -19.05 4.96
N PRO A 83 19.68 -20.22 5.52
CA PRO A 83 20.42 -20.79 6.65
C PRO A 83 21.91 -20.96 6.34
N THR A 84 22.78 -20.70 7.31
CA THR A 84 24.23 -20.87 7.10
C THR A 84 24.58 -22.32 6.70
N GLY A 85 25.50 -22.48 5.76
CA GLY A 85 25.95 -23.80 5.28
C GLY A 85 24.94 -24.60 4.45
N TRP A 86 23.81 -24.02 4.02
CA TRP A 86 22.76 -24.74 3.26
C TRP A 86 23.26 -25.45 1.99
N ARG A 87 24.33 -24.93 1.35
CA ARG A 87 24.94 -25.52 0.14
C ARG A 87 25.58 -26.90 0.39
N LYS A 88 26.06 -27.16 1.61
CA LYS A 88 26.73 -28.41 1.99
C LYS A 88 25.74 -29.48 2.46
N LYS A 89 24.46 -29.16 2.61
CA LYS A 89 23.45 -30.11 3.08
C LYS A 89 22.97 -30.97 1.90
N GLU A 90 23.43 -32.23 1.86
CA GLU A 90 23.10 -33.15 0.77
C GLU A 90 21.63 -33.56 0.75
N GLY A 91 21.02 -33.77 1.93
CA GLY A 91 19.61 -34.17 2.08
C GLY A 91 18.56 -33.09 1.78
N LEU A 92 18.95 -31.92 1.28
CA LEU A 92 18.00 -30.89 0.87
C LEU A 92 17.41 -31.18 -0.52
N PRO A 93 16.07 -31.16 -0.67
CA PRO A 93 15.42 -31.23 -1.97
C PRO A 93 15.87 -30.10 -2.91
N ILE A 94 15.88 -30.36 -4.22
CA ILE A 94 16.36 -29.42 -5.24
C ILE A 94 15.62 -28.07 -5.21
N TRP A 95 14.31 -28.09 -4.96
CA TRP A 95 13.49 -26.87 -4.88
C TRP A 95 13.88 -26.01 -3.67
N MET A 96 14.30 -26.62 -2.56
CA MET A 96 14.72 -25.93 -1.35
C MET A 96 16.10 -25.29 -1.54
N LYS A 97 17.01 -26.00 -2.22
CA LYS A 97 18.31 -25.45 -2.66
C LYS A 97 18.11 -24.23 -3.58
N ASN A 98 17.19 -24.32 -4.53
CA ASN A 98 16.86 -23.21 -5.43
C ASN A 98 16.25 -22.01 -4.68
N LYS A 99 15.34 -22.25 -3.73
CA LYS A 99 14.76 -21.21 -2.89
C LYS A 99 15.84 -20.48 -2.08
N TYR A 100 16.76 -21.21 -1.45
CA TYR A 100 17.86 -20.62 -0.71
C TYR A 100 18.86 -19.87 -1.60
N ALA A 101 19.13 -20.37 -2.80
CA ALA A 101 19.96 -19.66 -3.79
C ALA A 101 19.34 -18.30 -4.18
N LEU A 102 18.02 -18.25 -4.37
CA LEU A 102 17.30 -17.01 -4.68
C LEU A 102 17.32 -16.02 -3.50
N MET A 103 17.14 -16.52 -2.27
CA MET A 103 17.24 -15.72 -1.04
C MET A 103 18.64 -15.12 -0.86
N GLU A 104 19.69 -15.90 -1.15
CA GLU A 104 21.08 -15.41 -1.11
C GLU A 104 21.31 -14.28 -2.13
N LYS A 105 20.83 -14.46 -3.36
CA LYS A 105 20.94 -13.46 -4.43
C LYS A 105 20.18 -12.18 -4.07
N ALA A 106 18.95 -12.31 -3.57
CA ALA A 106 18.11 -11.20 -3.13
C ALA A 106 18.71 -10.41 -1.97
N SER A 107 19.51 -11.07 -1.11
CA SER A 107 20.18 -10.40 0.01
C SER A 107 21.39 -9.58 -0.42
N LYS A 108 22.04 -9.95 -1.54
CA LYS A 108 23.26 -9.32 -2.05
C LYS A 108 22.95 -8.22 -3.08
N ILE A 109 21.89 -8.40 -3.86
CA ILE A 109 21.53 -7.55 -5.00
C ILE A 109 20.06 -7.17 -4.88
N ASP A 110 19.77 -5.90 -5.11
CA ASP A 110 18.39 -5.42 -5.24
C ASP A 110 17.75 -5.98 -6.53
N LEU A 111 17.00 -7.07 -6.38
CA LEU A 111 16.33 -7.74 -7.50
C LEU A 111 15.27 -6.86 -8.17
N SER A 112 14.81 -5.78 -7.52
CA SER A 112 13.90 -4.81 -8.15
C SER A 112 14.58 -4.05 -9.30
N LYS A 113 15.90 -3.91 -9.24
CA LYS A 113 16.73 -3.25 -10.27
C LYS A 113 17.14 -4.20 -11.39
N VAL A 114 17.06 -5.51 -11.18
CA VAL A 114 17.24 -6.52 -12.25
C VAL A 114 15.97 -6.57 -13.08
N LYS A 115 15.79 -5.53 -13.91
CA LYS A 115 14.62 -5.41 -14.78
C LYS A 115 14.67 -6.50 -15.84
N LYS A 116 13.52 -7.13 -16.08
CA LYS A 116 13.34 -7.97 -17.27
C LYS A 116 13.49 -7.08 -18.50
N LEU A 117 14.22 -7.57 -19.52
CA LEU A 117 14.24 -6.91 -20.82
C LEU A 117 12.81 -6.80 -21.34
N SER A 118 12.48 -5.65 -21.91
CA SER A 118 11.18 -5.49 -22.58
C SER A 118 11.11 -6.47 -23.76
N PRO A 119 9.91 -6.98 -24.13
CA PRO A 119 9.78 -7.87 -25.29
C PRO A 119 10.36 -7.27 -26.57
N SER A 120 10.17 -5.96 -26.79
CA SER A 120 10.75 -5.23 -27.92
C SER A 120 12.29 -5.23 -27.89
N THR A 121 12.88 -4.99 -26.71
CA THR A 121 14.33 -5.04 -26.53
C THR A 121 14.90 -6.43 -26.81
N ALA A 122 14.21 -7.50 -26.40
CA ALA A 122 14.63 -8.87 -26.71
C ALA A 122 14.63 -9.15 -28.22
N SER A 123 13.64 -8.65 -28.96
CA SER A 123 13.62 -8.73 -30.43
C SER A 123 14.73 -7.89 -31.07
N ALA A 124 15.03 -6.71 -30.54
CA ALA A 124 16.14 -5.89 -31.01
C ALA A 124 17.50 -6.59 -30.81
N ILE A 125 17.70 -7.25 -29.67
CA ILE A 125 18.91 -8.05 -29.40
C ILE A 125 19.09 -9.16 -30.44
N ARG A 126 18.00 -9.85 -30.82
CA ARG A 126 18.07 -10.88 -31.87
C ARG A 126 18.50 -10.28 -33.20
N LYS A 127 17.84 -9.20 -33.64
CA LYS A 127 18.18 -8.50 -34.89
C LYS A 127 19.64 -8.06 -34.93
N LEU A 128 20.12 -7.42 -33.86
CA LEU A 128 21.51 -6.97 -33.77
C LEU A 128 22.51 -8.13 -33.87
N HIS A 129 22.24 -9.25 -33.18
CA HIS A 129 23.10 -10.43 -33.24
C HIS A 129 23.02 -11.13 -34.62
N ASP A 130 21.87 -11.11 -35.27
CA ASP A 130 21.68 -11.68 -36.61
C ASP A 130 22.42 -10.86 -37.68
N GLU A 131 22.44 -9.53 -37.53
CA GLU A 131 23.18 -8.61 -38.41
C GLU A 131 24.71 -8.71 -38.21
N PHE A 132 25.17 -8.77 -36.96
CA PHE A 132 26.60 -8.73 -36.61
C PHE A 132 27.01 -9.85 -35.63
N PRO A 133 26.93 -11.13 -36.03
CA PRO A 133 27.15 -12.27 -35.12
C PRO A 133 28.58 -12.35 -34.57
N ASN A 134 29.58 -11.93 -35.36
CA ASN A 134 31.00 -11.98 -34.97
C ASN A 134 31.37 -10.84 -34.01
N GLU A 135 30.80 -9.65 -34.22
CA GLU A 135 31.12 -8.46 -33.43
C GLU A 135 30.33 -8.40 -32.13
N LEU A 136 29.05 -8.76 -32.18
CA LEU A 136 28.11 -8.72 -31.05
C LEU A 136 27.94 -10.11 -30.45
N SER A 137 29.02 -10.66 -29.90
CA SER A 137 28.96 -11.92 -29.16
C SER A 137 28.03 -11.84 -27.95
N THR A 138 27.61 -13.01 -27.45
CA THR A 138 26.71 -13.11 -26.28
C THR A 138 27.26 -12.33 -25.06
N ASP A 139 28.58 -12.37 -24.84
CA ASP A 139 29.21 -11.71 -23.69
C ASP A 139 29.21 -10.18 -23.83
N LYS A 140 29.45 -9.67 -25.05
CA LYS A 140 29.40 -8.23 -25.33
C LYS A 140 27.98 -7.67 -25.20
N LEU A 141 26.99 -8.40 -25.71
CA LEU A 141 25.58 -8.05 -25.52
C LEU A 141 25.20 -8.09 -24.03
N ALA A 142 25.76 -9.02 -23.27
CA ALA A 142 25.49 -9.18 -21.84
C ALA A 142 25.99 -7.98 -21.05
N GLU A 143 27.19 -7.52 -21.39
CA GLU A 143 27.78 -6.32 -20.82
C GLU A 143 26.97 -5.06 -21.19
N PHE A 144 26.67 -4.85 -22.47
CA PHE A 144 25.93 -3.67 -22.95
C PHE A 144 24.55 -3.55 -22.30
N PHE A 145 23.78 -4.64 -22.29
CA PHE A 145 22.44 -4.65 -21.71
C PHE A 145 22.43 -4.86 -20.19
N LYS A 146 23.59 -5.07 -19.56
CA LYS A 146 23.73 -5.40 -18.11
C LYS A 146 22.87 -6.59 -17.70
N VAL A 147 22.80 -7.60 -18.55
CA VAL A 147 22.00 -8.82 -18.39
C VAL A 147 22.94 -10.01 -18.37
N SER A 148 22.59 -11.07 -17.63
CA SER A 148 23.41 -12.28 -17.59
C SER A 148 23.59 -12.89 -18.98
N PRO A 149 24.80 -13.36 -19.36
CA PRO A 149 25.05 -13.98 -20.67
C PRO A 149 24.14 -15.18 -20.92
N VAL A 150 23.80 -15.95 -19.87
CA VAL A 150 22.85 -17.07 -19.95
C VAL A 150 21.45 -16.61 -20.39
N ALA A 151 21.01 -15.43 -19.95
CA ALA A 151 19.72 -14.88 -20.34
C ALA A 151 19.75 -14.44 -21.81
N ILE A 152 20.85 -13.86 -22.27
CA ILE A 152 21.03 -13.53 -23.69
C ILE A 152 21.06 -14.78 -24.56
N SER A 153 21.81 -15.82 -24.17
CA SER A 153 21.78 -17.10 -24.89
C SER A 153 20.37 -17.69 -24.96
N LYS A 154 19.54 -17.54 -23.92
CA LYS A 154 18.13 -17.96 -23.94
C LYS A 154 17.30 -17.13 -24.93
N ILE A 155 17.50 -15.81 -24.97
CA ILE A 155 16.83 -14.90 -25.90
C ILE A 155 17.19 -15.28 -27.35
N LEU A 156 18.47 -15.49 -27.63
CA LEU A 156 18.97 -15.89 -28.96
C LEU A 156 18.50 -17.29 -29.36
N LYS A 157 18.42 -18.24 -28.42
CA LYS A 157 17.88 -19.59 -28.69
C LYS A 157 16.38 -19.59 -28.96
N SER A 158 15.63 -18.68 -28.32
CA SER A 158 14.17 -18.60 -28.50
C SER A 158 13.82 -17.97 -29.87
N ARG A 159 13.16 -18.74 -30.74
CA ARG A 159 12.79 -18.30 -32.10
C ARG A 159 11.37 -17.78 -32.25
N TRP A 160 10.60 -17.72 -31.16
CA TRP A 160 9.23 -17.25 -31.23
C TRP A 160 9.18 -15.76 -31.59
N ASN A 161 8.48 -15.44 -32.67
CA ASN A 161 8.16 -14.10 -33.14
C ASN A 161 6.64 -14.01 -33.35
N PRO A 162 5.99 -12.93 -32.89
CA PRO A 162 4.55 -12.75 -33.09
C PRO A 162 4.23 -12.55 -34.57
N THR A 163 3.08 -13.07 -34.99
CA THR A 163 2.51 -12.78 -36.32
C THR A 163 1.96 -11.35 -36.36
N ASP A 164 1.76 -10.75 -37.54
CA ASP A 164 1.24 -9.37 -37.68
C ASP A 164 -0.05 -9.12 -36.89
N LYS A 165 -1.01 -10.07 -36.95
CA LYS A 165 -2.25 -10.00 -36.16
C LYS A 165 -2.03 -10.07 -34.65
N GLU A 166 -0.97 -10.74 -34.20
CA GLU A 166 -0.61 -10.82 -32.79
C GLU A 166 0.12 -9.58 -32.31
N LEU A 167 0.95 -8.97 -33.17
CA LEU A 167 1.58 -7.67 -32.94
C LEU A 167 0.55 -6.58 -32.70
N GLU A 168 -0.48 -6.50 -33.54
CA GLU A 168 -1.57 -5.54 -33.38
C GLU A 168 -2.29 -5.72 -32.03
N LYS A 169 -2.61 -6.96 -31.66
CA LYS A 169 -3.22 -7.27 -30.36
C LYS A 169 -2.32 -6.92 -29.17
N LEU A 170 -1.01 -7.14 -29.30
CA LEU A 170 -0.03 -6.76 -28.27
C LEU A 170 0.05 -5.24 -28.12
N GLN A 171 0.05 -4.52 -29.23
CA GLN A 171 0.04 -3.06 -29.26
C GLN A 171 -1.23 -2.51 -28.61
N GLN A 172 -2.42 -2.98 -28.99
CA GLN A 172 -3.68 -2.57 -28.37
C GLN A 172 -3.71 -2.84 -26.86
N ARG A 173 -3.19 -4.00 -26.41
CA ARG A 173 -3.06 -4.31 -24.98
C ARG A 173 -2.10 -3.37 -24.27
N TRP A 174 -0.98 -3.05 -24.90
CA TRP A 174 0.02 -2.13 -24.36
C TRP A 174 -0.57 -0.72 -24.24
N GLU A 175 -1.19 -0.19 -25.29
CA GLU A 175 -1.87 1.10 -25.32
C GLU A 175 -2.95 1.17 -24.24
N LYS A 176 -3.80 0.15 -24.09
CA LYS A 176 -4.80 0.08 -23.02
C LYS A 176 -4.17 0.15 -21.63
N ASN A 177 -3.08 -0.58 -21.41
CA ASN A 177 -2.38 -0.58 -20.12
C ASN A 177 -1.68 0.76 -19.84
N VAL A 178 -1.12 1.40 -20.86
CA VAL A 178 -0.49 2.73 -20.74
C VAL A 178 -1.54 3.79 -20.48
N ASN A 179 -2.62 3.81 -21.26
CA ASN A 179 -3.73 4.75 -21.10
C ASN A 179 -4.34 4.63 -19.70
N ARG A 180 -4.53 3.41 -19.20
CA ARG A 180 -4.99 3.18 -17.82
C ARG A 180 -4.03 3.77 -16.80
N GLN A 181 -2.73 3.46 -16.89
CA GLN A 181 -1.72 4.00 -15.97
C GLN A 181 -1.62 5.53 -16.03
N MET A 182 -1.71 6.10 -17.23
CA MET A 182 -1.69 7.55 -17.42
C MET A 182 -2.95 8.17 -16.81
N SER A 183 -4.13 7.58 -17.01
CA SER A 183 -5.37 8.07 -16.40
C SER A 183 -5.34 8.01 -14.87
N GLU A 184 -4.82 6.92 -14.29
CA GLU A 184 -4.65 6.76 -12.84
C GLU A 184 -3.74 7.86 -12.28
N ARG A 185 -2.59 8.09 -12.91
CA ARG A 185 -1.67 9.17 -12.52
C ARG A 185 -2.25 10.56 -12.67
N LEU A 186 -3.02 10.80 -13.74
CA LEU A 186 -3.68 12.09 -13.94
C LEU A 186 -4.71 12.38 -12.85
N ILE A 187 -5.48 11.36 -12.44
CA ILE A 187 -6.42 11.45 -11.31
C ILE A 187 -5.65 11.78 -10.03
N GLU A 188 -4.59 11.02 -9.72
CA GLU A 188 -3.73 11.26 -8.56
C GLU A 188 -3.16 12.69 -8.55
N ASN A 189 -2.56 13.13 -9.66
CA ASN A 189 -1.97 14.47 -9.77
C ASN A 189 -3.02 15.58 -9.57
N LYS A 190 -4.20 15.47 -10.21
CA LYS A 190 -5.28 16.44 -10.03
C LYS A 190 -5.76 16.52 -8.57
N PHE A 191 -5.83 15.39 -7.90
CA PHE A 191 -6.20 15.33 -6.49
C PHE A 191 -5.14 15.98 -5.60
N GLU A 192 -3.86 15.70 -5.83
CA GLU A 192 -2.76 16.32 -5.09
C GLU A 192 -2.71 17.84 -5.31
N GLU A 193 -2.91 18.31 -6.54
CA GLU A 193 -3.02 19.75 -6.86
C GLU A 193 -4.16 20.42 -6.05
N PHE A 194 -5.31 19.74 -5.94
CA PHE A 194 -6.43 20.21 -5.13
C PHE A 194 -6.08 20.27 -3.64
N ILE A 195 -5.47 19.22 -3.10
CA ILE A 195 -5.04 19.18 -1.69
C ILE A 195 -4.00 20.27 -1.40
N GLU A 196 -3.00 20.43 -2.26
CA GLU A 196 -1.98 21.46 -2.08
C GLU A 196 -2.60 22.88 -2.08
N ALA A 197 -3.54 23.14 -3.00
CA ALA A 197 -4.24 24.41 -3.06
C ALA A 197 -5.09 24.67 -1.80
N THR A 198 -5.77 23.63 -1.28
CA THR A 198 -6.59 23.74 -0.06
C THR A 198 -5.73 23.94 1.20
N GLU A 199 -4.63 23.21 1.34
CA GLU A 199 -3.68 23.38 2.45
C GLU A 199 -3.05 24.76 2.45
N LYS A 200 -2.65 25.28 1.28
CA LYS A 200 -2.14 26.67 1.14
C LYS A 200 -3.18 27.70 1.56
N ARG A 201 -4.44 27.52 1.16
CA ARG A 201 -5.55 28.41 1.53
C ARG A 201 -5.80 28.41 3.04
N LEU A 202 -5.83 27.22 3.65
CA LEU A 202 -6.10 27.05 5.08
C LEU A 202 -4.88 27.33 5.98
N LYS A 203 -3.68 27.33 5.39
CA LYS A 203 -2.38 27.42 6.10
C LYS A 203 -2.19 26.32 7.15
N MET A 204 -2.73 25.14 6.87
CA MET A 204 -2.61 23.95 7.71
C MET A 204 -2.55 22.69 6.86
N GLU A 205 -1.90 21.66 7.38
CA GLU A 205 -1.87 20.34 6.75
C GLU A 205 -3.17 19.59 7.03
N ILE A 206 -3.76 19.01 5.98
CA ILE A 206 -4.93 18.16 6.12
C ILE A 206 -4.48 16.80 6.67
N PRO A 207 -5.15 16.25 7.70
CA PRO A 207 -4.79 14.95 8.25
C PRO A 207 -4.80 13.82 7.18
N PRO A 208 -3.84 12.87 7.22
CA PRO A 208 -3.71 11.83 6.18
C PRO A 208 -4.96 10.95 6.00
N PHE A 209 -5.66 10.60 7.07
CA PHE A 209 -6.88 9.79 6.99
C PHE A 209 -7.98 10.51 6.20
N PHE A 210 -8.07 11.84 6.34
CA PHE A 210 -9.07 12.63 5.64
C PHE A 210 -8.72 12.77 4.15
N LYS A 211 -7.43 12.91 3.81
CA LYS A 211 -6.97 12.85 2.40
C LYS A 211 -7.37 11.53 1.75
N GLN A 212 -7.27 10.41 2.47
CA GLN A 212 -7.68 9.10 1.96
C GLN A 212 -9.19 9.04 1.70
N GLU A 213 -10.02 9.52 2.64
CA GLU A 213 -11.48 9.56 2.46
C GLU A 213 -11.89 10.45 1.29
N LEU A 214 -11.29 11.64 1.18
CA LEU A 214 -11.51 12.55 0.06
C LEU A 214 -11.10 11.93 -1.27
N TYR A 215 -9.97 11.21 -1.32
CA TYR A 215 -9.54 10.51 -2.52
C TYR A 215 -10.55 9.43 -2.93
N GLN A 216 -11.05 8.64 -1.98
CA GLN A 216 -12.11 7.65 -2.27
C GLN A 216 -13.39 8.32 -2.77
N TYR A 217 -13.75 9.48 -2.20
CA TYR A 217 -14.89 10.25 -2.66
C TYR A 217 -14.68 10.81 -4.07
N TYR A 218 -13.47 11.29 -4.38
CA TYR A 218 -13.06 11.75 -5.70
C TYR A 218 -13.02 10.62 -6.75
N LEU A 219 -12.68 9.38 -6.37
CA LEU A 219 -12.78 8.27 -7.33
C LEU A 219 -14.22 8.00 -7.77
N ASN A 220 -15.21 8.34 -6.94
CA ASN A 220 -16.63 8.13 -7.22
C ASN A 220 -17.31 9.36 -7.83
N ASN A 221 -16.72 10.55 -7.69
CA ASN A 221 -17.32 11.84 -8.05
C ASN A 221 -16.35 12.72 -8.88
N SER A 222 -16.85 13.78 -9.51
CA SER A 222 -15.96 14.74 -10.18
C SER A 222 -15.19 15.61 -9.17
N ILE A 223 -14.05 16.16 -9.58
CA ILE A 223 -13.21 17.00 -8.70
C ILE A 223 -13.95 18.29 -8.31
N GLU A 224 -14.76 18.82 -9.21
CA GLU A 224 -15.58 20.01 -8.97
C GLU A 224 -16.57 19.77 -7.82
N LYS A 225 -17.22 18.59 -7.80
CA LYS A 225 -18.13 18.20 -6.73
C LYS A 225 -17.43 18.08 -5.39
N VAL A 226 -16.24 17.45 -5.38
CA VAL A 226 -15.42 17.35 -4.16
C VAL A 226 -15.06 18.73 -3.61
N ARG A 227 -14.77 19.69 -4.50
CA ARG A 227 -14.46 21.06 -4.11
C ARG A 227 -15.67 21.79 -3.53
N GLU A 228 -16.83 21.68 -4.18
CA GLU A 228 -18.09 22.26 -3.69
C GLU A 228 -18.46 21.71 -2.31
N ASP A 229 -18.49 20.38 -2.17
CA ASP A 229 -18.82 19.71 -0.90
C ASP A 229 -17.83 20.10 0.22
N PHE A 230 -16.54 20.23 -0.12
CA PHE A 230 -15.53 20.65 0.86
C PHE A 230 -15.77 22.08 1.35
N ASP A 231 -16.06 23.01 0.45
CA ASP A 231 -16.31 24.40 0.81
C ASP A 231 -17.61 24.53 1.61
N GLU A 232 -18.68 23.80 1.25
CA GLU A 232 -19.93 23.74 2.02
C GLU A 232 -19.69 23.23 3.45
N LEU A 233 -18.94 22.14 3.62
CA LEU A 233 -18.60 21.60 4.94
C LEU A 233 -17.77 22.58 5.77
N ASN A 234 -16.86 23.33 5.14
CA ASN A 234 -16.05 24.33 5.83
C ASN A 234 -16.89 25.53 6.27
N GLU A 235 -17.82 26.01 5.45
CA GLU A 235 -18.76 27.06 5.82
C GLU A 235 -19.67 26.62 6.97
N ALA A 236 -20.20 25.40 6.91
CA ALA A 236 -21.00 24.82 7.99
C ALA A 236 -20.21 24.73 9.30
N ARG A 237 -18.92 24.35 9.24
CA ARG A 237 -18.02 24.35 10.40
C ARG A 237 -17.85 25.74 10.99
N ILE A 238 -17.54 26.75 10.15
CA ILE A 238 -17.38 28.15 10.60
C ILE A 238 -18.64 28.67 11.26
N ASN A 239 -19.81 28.40 10.68
CA ASN A 239 -21.09 28.81 11.25
C ASN A 239 -21.35 28.16 12.61
N LYS A 240 -21.03 26.87 12.75
CA LYS A 240 -21.13 26.15 14.03
C LYS A 240 -20.18 26.71 15.09
N GLU A 241 -18.97 27.12 14.72
CA GLU A 241 -18.02 27.79 15.60
C GLU A 241 -18.54 29.15 16.08
N LYS A 242 -19.06 29.99 15.17
CA LYS A 242 -19.69 31.27 15.52
C LYS A 242 -20.84 31.10 16.53
N ILE A 243 -21.76 30.16 16.26
CA ILE A 243 -22.88 29.86 17.17
C ILE A 243 -22.38 29.40 18.54
N LYS A 244 -21.27 28.66 18.60
CA LYS A 244 -20.67 28.21 19.86
C LYS A 244 -20.08 29.38 20.62
N ASP A 245 -19.34 30.27 19.96
CA ASP A 245 -18.72 31.43 20.56
C ASP A 245 -19.78 32.43 21.08
N GLU A 246 -20.86 32.64 20.32
CA GLU A 246 -22.03 33.44 20.74
C GLU A 246 -22.67 32.89 22.01
N LYS A 247 -22.88 31.56 22.08
CA LYS A 247 -23.41 30.90 23.28
C LYS A 247 -22.48 31.10 24.48
N VAL A 248 -21.18 30.91 24.29
CA VAL A 248 -20.18 31.10 25.35
C VAL A 248 -20.19 32.56 25.85
N SER A 249 -20.21 33.54 24.94
CA SER A 249 -20.31 34.97 25.28
C SER A 249 -21.57 35.27 26.10
N LYS A 250 -22.72 34.73 25.69
CA LYS A 250 -23.98 34.86 26.44
C LYS A 250 -23.87 34.30 27.86
N TYR A 251 -23.32 33.09 28.03
CA TYR A 251 -23.10 32.51 29.36
C TYR A 251 -22.22 33.38 30.25
N PHE A 252 -21.16 33.99 29.72
CA PHE A 252 -20.31 34.90 30.49
C PHE A 252 -21.04 36.18 30.91
N ASN A 253 -21.85 36.77 30.01
CA ASN A 253 -22.64 37.95 30.35
C ASN A 253 -23.69 37.65 31.43
N ASP A 254 -24.39 36.51 31.33
CA ASP A 254 -25.37 36.07 32.33
C ASP A 254 -24.71 35.87 33.71
N ILE A 255 -23.47 35.36 33.76
CA ILE A 255 -22.68 35.21 34.99
C ILE A 255 -22.31 36.58 35.58
N ILE A 256 -21.88 37.53 34.74
CA ILE A 256 -21.50 38.90 35.17
C ILE A 256 -22.72 39.64 35.72
N GLU A 257 -23.88 39.52 35.06
CA GLU A 257 -25.14 40.12 35.53
C GLU A 257 -25.61 39.51 36.85
N SER A 258 -25.40 38.20 37.05
CA SER A 258 -25.78 37.52 38.31
C SER A 258 -24.87 37.86 39.50
N GLN A 259 -23.71 38.49 39.28
CA GLN A 259 -22.78 38.93 40.34
C GLN A 259 -22.87 40.43 40.67
N LYS A 260 -23.71 41.18 39.96
CA LYS A 260 -24.05 42.58 40.28
C LYS A 260 -25.33 42.64 41.13
#